data_AF-A0A7L4QTX3-F1
#
_entry.id   AF-A0A7L4QTX3-F1
#
_cell.length_a   1.000
_cell.length_b   1.000
_cell.length_c   1.000
_cell.angle_alpha   90.00
_cell.angle_beta   90.00
_cell.angle_gamma   90.00
#
_symmetry.space_group_name_H-M   'P 1'
#
loop_
_entity.id
_entity.type
_entity.pdbx_description
1 polymer ?
#
loop_
_entity_poly.entity_id
_entity_poly.type
_entity_poly.pdbx_seq_one_letter_code
_entity_poly.pdbx_strand_id
1 'polypeptide(L)'
;MITMGKRLSFPTRSFGSDTVPPDPSLLPAWVAERRGREGDLTSFLLEQGIFPQIDAGVTSPCAGGTFYTARWREAIEGVEDGIITDELGVRMADVIRDAEDMTRIRKGLFMTVPAPHMLGLHDRYYQDPEEAGEALFSVYRALMRGQRDAGLHAHVIICDTVLRAELEALTRQKVFFFPSALNRKSLSLLLEYQQIVALTPSLLPLLSDLMGEYDVHRIVLLDPEEQDLRQALQIRDPDQILCGGFCRESCGEYWKNLVKKAKILK
;
A
#
# COMPACT_ATOMS: atom_id res chain seq x y z
N MET A 1 -5.99 29.23 35.53
CA MET A 1 -6.05 29.39 34.06
C MET A 1 -5.17 28.31 33.45
N ILE A 2 -5.76 27.22 32.96
CA ILE A 2 -5.02 26.17 32.26
C ILE A 2 -4.90 26.64 30.81
N THR A 3 -3.69 27.03 30.39
CA THR A 3 -3.39 27.28 28.98
C THR A 3 -3.55 25.97 28.21
N MET A 4 -4.64 25.83 27.45
CA MET A 4 -4.78 24.75 26.48
C MET A 4 -3.69 24.96 25.40
N GLY A 5 -2.59 24.23 25.53
CA GLY A 5 -1.53 24.19 24.51
C GLY A 5 -2.12 23.80 23.15
N LYS A 6 -1.73 24.50 22.09
CA LYS A 6 -2.22 24.25 20.73
C LYS A 6 -1.80 22.82 20.34
N ARG A 7 -2.72 21.95 19.94
CA ARG A 7 -2.36 20.60 19.49
C ARG A 7 -1.96 20.62 18.02
N LEU A 8 -0.84 20.00 17.69
CA LEU A 8 -0.47 19.71 16.31
C LEU A 8 -0.99 18.32 15.94
N SER A 9 -1.61 18.18 14.76
CA SER A 9 -2.16 16.92 14.27
C SER A 9 -1.58 16.64 12.89
N PHE A 10 -1.11 15.42 12.69
CA PHE A 10 -0.55 14.95 11.43
C PHE A 10 -1.56 14.05 10.71
N PRO A 11 -1.71 14.16 9.38
CA PRO A 11 -2.53 13.22 8.61
C PRO A 11 -2.02 11.79 8.75
N THR A 12 -2.93 10.82 8.83
CA THR A 12 -2.58 9.40 8.89
C THR A 12 -2.74 8.71 7.54
N ARG A 13 -1.82 7.82 7.18
CA ARG A 13 -1.85 7.05 5.94
C ARG A 13 -1.66 5.57 6.22
N SER A 14 -2.54 4.75 5.69
CA SER A 14 -2.37 3.30 5.69
C SER A 14 -1.61 2.86 4.45
N PHE A 15 -0.80 1.81 4.61
CA PHE A 15 -0.19 1.05 3.52
C PHE A 15 -0.79 -0.35 3.37
N GLY A 16 -1.95 -0.59 4.00
CA GLY A 16 -2.66 -1.87 3.97
C GLY A 16 -2.53 -2.64 5.27
N SER A 17 -2.87 -3.93 5.20
CA SER A 17 -2.78 -4.85 6.33
C SER A 17 -2.55 -6.28 5.87
N ASP A 18 -1.72 -6.99 6.61
CA ASP A 18 -1.74 -8.45 6.61
C ASP A 18 -2.71 -8.88 7.71
N THR A 19 -4.00 -8.93 7.37
CA THR A 19 -5.00 -9.48 8.30
C THR A 19 -4.78 -10.97 8.45
N VAL A 20 -4.64 -11.44 9.70
CA VAL A 20 -4.72 -12.87 10.03
C VAL A 20 -6.03 -13.42 9.47
N PRO A 21 -6.04 -14.64 8.89
CA PRO A 21 -7.27 -15.29 8.46
C PRO A 21 -8.32 -15.20 9.57
N PRO A 22 -9.54 -14.74 9.25
CA PRO A 22 -10.57 -14.50 10.25
C PRO A 22 -10.95 -15.77 10.98
N ASP A 23 -11.62 -15.59 12.12
CA ASP A 23 -12.48 -16.62 12.66
C ASP A 23 -13.55 -17.00 11.60
N PRO A 24 -13.57 -18.26 11.12
CA PRO A 24 -14.56 -18.72 10.15
C PRO A 24 -16.02 -18.53 10.62
N SER A 25 -16.25 -18.36 11.92
CA SER A 25 -17.56 -18.06 12.50
C SER A 25 -18.19 -16.76 11.99
N LEU A 26 -17.38 -15.82 11.45
CA LEU A 26 -17.83 -14.55 10.91
C LEU A 26 -18.35 -14.63 9.47
N LEU A 27 -17.99 -15.69 8.74
CA LEU A 27 -18.32 -15.85 7.32
C LEU A 27 -19.84 -15.93 7.05
N PRO A 28 -20.67 -16.66 7.82
CA PRO A 28 -22.11 -16.76 7.54
C PRO A 28 -22.82 -15.41 7.59
N ALA A 29 -22.48 -14.57 8.57
CA ALA A 29 -23.05 -13.22 8.70
C ALA A 29 -22.63 -12.34 7.52
N TRP A 30 -21.34 -12.38 7.17
CA TRP A 30 -20.81 -11.63 6.04
C TRP A 30 -21.44 -12.04 4.69
N VAL A 31 -21.60 -13.34 4.44
CA VAL A 31 -22.28 -13.85 3.23
C VAL A 31 -23.74 -13.36 3.18
N ALA A 32 -24.44 -13.33 4.32
CA ALA A 32 -25.81 -12.84 4.37
C ALA A 32 -25.92 -11.35 4.01
N GLU A 33 -24.96 -10.52 4.43
CA GLU A 33 -24.90 -9.08 4.10
C GLU A 33 -24.51 -8.79 2.64
N ARG A 34 -23.95 -9.78 1.94
CA ARG A 34 -23.55 -9.69 0.53
C ARG A 34 -24.57 -10.24 -0.45
N ARG A 35 -25.84 -10.35 -0.06
CA ARG A 35 -26.91 -10.86 -0.95
C ARG A 35 -26.92 -10.13 -2.31
N GLY A 36 -26.74 -10.89 -3.39
CA GLY A 36 -26.70 -10.37 -4.76
C GLY A 36 -25.32 -9.83 -5.20
N ARG A 37 -24.27 -10.04 -4.41
CA ARG A 37 -22.88 -9.72 -4.75
C ARG A 37 -22.03 -10.97 -4.59
N GLU A 38 -21.24 -11.28 -5.62
CA GLU A 38 -20.23 -12.33 -5.54
C GLU A 38 -19.08 -11.87 -4.63
N GLY A 39 -18.39 -12.81 -3.99
CA GLY A 39 -17.23 -12.54 -3.17
C GLY A 39 -16.64 -13.83 -2.64
N ASP A 40 -15.36 -13.80 -2.33
CA ASP A 40 -14.62 -14.94 -1.79
C ASP A 40 -13.86 -14.52 -0.52
N LEU A 41 -12.96 -15.38 -0.04
CA LEU A 41 -12.16 -15.10 1.14
C LEU A 41 -11.26 -13.87 0.95
N THR A 42 -10.78 -13.58 -0.26
CA THR A 42 -10.00 -12.36 -0.51
C THR A 42 -10.86 -11.12 -0.39
N SER A 43 -12.07 -11.12 -0.96
CA SER A 43 -13.03 -10.02 -0.79
C SER A 43 -13.38 -9.80 0.68
N PHE A 44 -13.55 -10.89 1.45
CA PHE A 44 -13.76 -10.81 2.90
C PHE A 44 -12.56 -10.16 3.62
N LEU A 45 -11.33 -10.57 3.32
CA LEU A 45 -10.12 -10.03 3.93
C LEU A 45 -9.92 -8.54 3.63
N LEU A 46 -10.27 -8.09 2.42
CA LEU A 46 -10.26 -6.67 2.07
C LEU A 46 -11.17 -5.85 2.99
N GLU A 47 -12.40 -6.34 3.23
CA GLU A 47 -13.35 -5.68 4.12
C GLU A 47 -12.88 -5.66 5.57
N GLN A 48 -12.36 -6.79 6.07
CA GLN A 48 -11.80 -6.85 7.43
C GLN A 48 -10.59 -5.94 7.63
N GLY A 49 -9.77 -5.76 6.58
CA GLY A 49 -8.62 -4.85 6.63
C GLY A 49 -9.04 -3.38 6.65
N ILE A 50 -10.12 -3.02 5.95
CA ILE A 50 -10.49 -1.61 5.74
C ILE A 50 -11.37 -1.03 6.85
N PHE A 51 -12.33 -1.79 7.40
CA PHE A 51 -13.24 -1.28 8.44
C PHE A 51 -12.51 -0.72 9.68
N PRO A 52 -11.51 -1.43 10.26
CA PRO A 52 -10.73 -0.90 11.38
C PRO A 52 -10.06 0.44 11.11
N GLN A 53 -9.61 0.68 9.88
CA GLN A 53 -8.97 1.94 9.48
C GLN A 53 -9.98 3.09 9.41
N ILE A 54 -11.17 2.81 8.87
CA ILE A 54 -12.26 3.77 8.76
C ILE A 54 -12.76 4.15 10.15
N ASP A 55 -13.02 3.16 11.00
CA ASP A 55 -13.52 3.35 12.37
C ASP A 55 -12.54 4.12 13.24
N ALA A 56 -11.24 3.90 13.06
CA ALA A 56 -10.19 4.65 13.76
C ALA A 56 -10.06 6.10 13.26
N GLY A 57 -10.63 6.45 12.12
CA GLY A 57 -10.49 7.77 11.52
C GLY A 57 -9.17 7.99 10.78
N VAL A 58 -8.62 6.95 10.15
CA VAL A 58 -7.43 7.09 9.30
C VAL A 58 -7.73 8.06 8.14
N THR A 59 -6.83 9.02 7.90
CA THR A 59 -7.06 10.09 6.92
C THR A 59 -7.06 9.54 5.50
N SER A 60 -6.04 8.74 5.15
CA SER A 60 -5.89 8.04 3.87
C SER A 60 -5.87 6.52 4.08
N PRO A 61 -7.04 5.86 4.16
CA PRO A 61 -7.11 4.41 4.34
C PRO A 61 -6.76 3.65 3.05
N CYS A 62 -6.27 2.42 3.21
CA CYS A 62 -5.75 1.57 2.15
C CYS A 62 -6.21 0.13 2.38
N ALA A 63 -6.91 -0.44 1.40
CA ALA A 63 -7.28 -1.85 1.40
C ALA A 63 -6.11 -2.70 0.88
N GLY A 64 -6.23 -4.03 1.01
CA GLY A 64 -5.21 -4.97 0.54
C GLY A 64 -4.01 -5.13 1.47
N GLY A 65 -3.06 -5.91 1.01
CA GLY A 65 -1.90 -6.39 1.76
C GLY A 65 -1.23 -7.54 1.02
N THR A 66 -0.32 -8.26 1.67
CA THR A 66 0.40 -9.38 1.03
C THR A 66 -0.54 -10.52 0.65
N PHE A 67 -1.65 -10.71 1.38
CA PHE A 67 -2.67 -11.71 1.07
C PHE A 67 -3.32 -11.51 -0.31
N TYR A 68 -3.30 -10.29 -0.85
CA TYR A 68 -3.86 -9.97 -2.16
C TYR A 68 -2.99 -10.51 -3.33
N THR A 69 -1.82 -11.08 -3.02
CA THR A 69 -0.92 -11.68 -4.01
C THR A 69 -1.57 -12.80 -4.80
N ALA A 70 -2.38 -13.65 -4.15
CA ALA A 70 -3.08 -14.74 -4.84
C ALA A 70 -4.03 -14.21 -5.91
N ARG A 71 -4.89 -13.25 -5.54
CA ARG A 71 -5.79 -12.55 -6.47
C ARG A 71 -5.02 -11.90 -7.62
N TRP A 72 -3.89 -11.25 -7.31
CA TRP A 72 -3.10 -10.59 -8.33
C TRP A 72 -2.49 -11.59 -9.32
N ARG A 73 -2.04 -12.77 -8.88
CA ARG A 73 -1.57 -13.85 -9.76
C ARG A 73 -2.71 -14.41 -10.62
N GLU A 74 -3.88 -14.65 -10.05
CA GLU A 74 -5.06 -15.16 -10.76
C GLU A 74 -5.56 -14.21 -11.86
N ALA A 75 -5.28 -12.90 -11.71
CA ALA A 75 -5.63 -11.88 -12.67
C ALA A 75 -4.70 -11.83 -13.90
N ILE A 76 -3.63 -12.64 -13.94
CA ILE A 76 -2.66 -12.68 -15.02
C ILE A 76 -2.92 -13.93 -15.87
N GLU A 77 -3.20 -13.73 -17.15
CA GLU A 77 -3.35 -14.83 -18.12
C GLU A 77 -1.98 -15.23 -18.67
N GLY A 78 -1.89 -16.44 -19.26
CA GLY A 78 -0.62 -16.96 -19.79
C GLY A 78 0.32 -17.52 -18.71
N VAL A 79 -0.18 -17.75 -17.50
CA VAL A 79 0.58 -18.31 -16.37
C VAL A 79 -0.04 -19.63 -15.88
N GLU A 80 0.79 -20.67 -15.78
CA GLU A 80 0.44 -21.97 -15.20
C GLU A 80 1.41 -22.30 -14.07
N ASP A 81 0.91 -22.56 -12.85
CA ASP A 81 1.70 -22.91 -11.66
C ASP A 81 2.91 -21.98 -11.40
N GLY A 82 2.75 -20.68 -11.68
CA GLY A 82 3.82 -19.67 -11.52
C GLY A 82 4.82 -19.62 -12.67
N ILE A 83 4.54 -20.27 -13.79
CA ILE A 83 5.37 -20.30 -14.98
C ILE A 83 4.63 -19.58 -16.11
N ILE A 84 5.29 -18.63 -16.76
CA ILE A 84 4.77 -17.95 -17.95
C ILE A 84 4.92 -18.92 -19.12
N THR A 85 3.80 -19.40 -19.64
CA THR A 85 3.71 -20.42 -20.69
C THR A 85 3.09 -19.92 -21.98
N ASP A 86 2.47 -18.74 -21.97
CA ASP A 86 1.88 -18.07 -23.13
C ASP A 86 2.01 -16.54 -22.98
N GLU A 87 1.52 -15.78 -23.97
CA GLU A 87 1.46 -14.32 -23.92
C GLU A 87 0.66 -13.84 -22.70
N LEU A 88 1.23 -12.89 -21.96
CA LEU A 88 0.61 -12.36 -20.75
C LEU A 88 -0.58 -11.47 -21.04
N GLY A 89 -1.73 -11.84 -20.47
CA GLY A 89 -2.99 -11.11 -20.57
C GLY A 89 -3.56 -10.69 -19.21
N VAL A 90 -4.79 -10.17 -19.22
CA VAL A 90 -5.47 -9.64 -18.03
C VAL A 90 -6.85 -10.28 -17.84
N ARG A 91 -7.05 -10.88 -16.67
CA ARG A 91 -8.37 -11.32 -16.20
C ARG A 91 -8.89 -10.33 -15.15
N MET A 92 -9.66 -9.35 -15.60
CA MET A 92 -10.01 -8.19 -14.77
C MET A 92 -11.21 -8.38 -13.83
N ALA A 93 -12.05 -9.40 -14.03
CA ALA A 93 -13.37 -9.47 -13.41
C ALA A 93 -13.34 -9.34 -11.87
N ASP A 94 -12.53 -10.16 -11.21
CA ASP A 94 -12.49 -10.19 -9.73
C ASP A 94 -11.78 -8.97 -9.16
N VAL A 95 -10.68 -8.49 -9.78
CA VAL A 95 -9.96 -7.29 -9.32
C VAL A 95 -10.78 -6.01 -9.47
N ILE A 96 -11.64 -5.93 -10.50
CA ILE A 96 -12.60 -4.82 -10.68
C ILE A 96 -13.69 -4.93 -9.62
N ARG A 97 -14.25 -6.12 -9.38
CA ARG A 97 -15.28 -6.32 -8.35
C ARG A 97 -14.78 -5.90 -6.97
N ASP A 98 -13.56 -6.32 -6.61
CA ASP A 98 -12.93 -5.94 -5.35
C ASP A 98 -12.76 -4.41 -5.24
N ALA A 99 -12.37 -3.73 -6.32
CA ALA A 99 -12.25 -2.27 -6.36
C ALA A 99 -13.61 -1.55 -6.23
N GLU A 100 -14.66 -2.06 -6.88
CA GLU A 100 -16.02 -1.53 -6.77
C GLU A 100 -16.55 -1.66 -5.34
N ASP A 101 -16.37 -2.83 -4.71
CA ASP A 101 -16.81 -3.06 -3.33
C ASP A 101 -16.09 -2.13 -2.35
N MET A 102 -14.77 -1.98 -2.48
CA MET A 102 -14.01 -1.03 -1.66
C MET A 102 -14.52 0.41 -1.88
N THR A 103 -14.78 0.80 -3.13
CA THR A 103 -15.31 2.13 -3.47
C THR A 103 -16.70 2.37 -2.89
N ARG A 104 -17.56 1.34 -2.80
CA ARG A 104 -18.88 1.41 -2.15
C ARG A 104 -18.75 1.65 -0.64
N ILE A 105 -17.75 1.06 0.01
CA ILE A 105 -17.47 1.28 1.43
C ILE A 105 -16.97 2.71 1.66
N ARG A 106 -15.97 3.15 0.89
CA ARG A 106 -15.43 4.51 0.97
C ARG A 106 -14.82 4.92 -0.37
N LYS A 107 -15.14 6.13 -0.82
CA LYS A 107 -14.48 6.74 -1.98
C LYS A 107 -13.06 7.17 -1.63
N GLY A 108 -12.19 7.15 -2.63
CA GLY A 108 -10.83 7.67 -2.49
C GLY A 108 -9.86 6.72 -1.78
N LEU A 109 -10.18 5.42 -1.72
CA LEU A 109 -9.31 4.42 -1.12
C LEU A 109 -8.09 4.12 -1.98
N PHE A 110 -6.99 3.79 -1.31
CA PHE A 110 -5.84 3.16 -1.92
C PHE A 110 -6.01 1.63 -1.87
N MET A 111 -5.32 0.93 -2.75
CA MET A 111 -5.20 -0.53 -2.71
C MET A 111 -3.73 -0.95 -2.69
N THR A 112 -3.37 -1.82 -1.75
CA THR A 112 -2.03 -2.42 -1.66
C THR A 112 -1.98 -3.70 -2.47
N VAL A 113 -1.00 -3.79 -3.36
CA VAL A 113 -0.76 -4.92 -4.28
C VAL A 113 0.71 -5.33 -4.21
N PRO A 114 1.06 -6.60 -4.48
CA PRO A 114 2.45 -7.04 -4.48
C PRO A 114 3.23 -6.44 -5.65
N ALA A 115 4.53 -6.22 -5.48
CA ALA A 115 5.43 -5.92 -6.58
C ALA A 115 5.56 -7.11 -7.56
N PRO A 116 5.82 -6.84 -8.86
CA PRO A 116 5.97 -7.90 -9.87
C PRO A 116 6.91 -9.04 -9.47
N HIS A 117 8.10 -8.75 -8.93
CA HIS A 117 9.05 -9.77 -8.49
C HIS A 117 8.51 -10.68 -7.38
N MET A 118 7.62 -10.17 -6.51
CA MET A 118 7.00 -10.96 -5.44
C MET A 118 5.99 -12.00 -5.96
N LEU A 119 5.57 -11.88 -7.23
CA LEU A 119 4.76 -12.91 -7.87
C LEU A 119 5.56 -14.19 -8.18
N GLY A 120 6.89 -14.17 -8.07
CA GLY A 120 7.73 -15.36 -8.25
C GLY A 120 7.47 -16.08 -9.58
N LEU A 121 7.17 -15.32 -10.64
CA LEU A 121 6.89 -15.87 -11.95
C LEU A 121 8.20 -16.25 -12.66
N HIS A 122 8.18 -17.41 -13.31
CA HIS A 122 9.31 -17.90 -14.11
C HIS A 122 8.97 -17.90 -15.58
N ASP A 123 9.80 -17.23 -16.39
CA ASP A 123 9.57 -17.14 -17.83
C ASP A 123 10.05 -18.40 -18.58
N ARG A 124 9.16 -18.98 -19.39
CA ARG A 124 9.49 -20.00 -20.41
C ARG A 124 9.03 -19.61 -21.82
N TYR A 125 8.19 -18.59 -21.94
CA TYR A 125 7.55 -18.19 -23.18
C TYR A 125 8.40 -17.17 -23.93
N TYR A 126 8.72 -16.03 -23.30
CA TYR A 126 9.46 -14.94 -23.94
C TYR A 126 10.94 -15.30 -24.10
N GLN A 127 11.52 -15.99 -23.11
CA GLN A 127 12.93 -16.36 -23.04
C GLN A 127 13.88 -15.14 -23.09
N ASP A 128 13.33 -13.96 -22.82
CA ASP A 128 14.01 -12.68 -22.70
C ASP A 128 13.49 -11.97 -21.44
N PRO A 129 14.35 -11.77 -20.41
CA PRO A 129 13.94 -11.12 -19.17
C PRO A 129 13.40 -9.70 -19.33
N GLU A 130 13.87 -8.94 -20.33
CA GLU A 130 13.41 -7.57 -20.57
C GLU A 130 12.01 -7.59 -21.21
N GLU A 131 11.79 -8.47 -22.19
CA GLU A 131 10.49 -8.64 -22.84
C GLU A 131 9.44 -9.17 -21.86
N ALA A 132 9.77 -10.22 -21.11
CA ALA A 132 8.91 -10.76 -20.06
C ALA A 132 8.58 -9.71 -18.99
N GLY A 133 9.57 -8.91 -18.61
CA GLY A 133 9.41 -7.80 -17.67
C GLY A 133 8.42 -6.75 -18.18
N GLU A 134 8.59 -6.26 -19.41
CA GLU A 134 7.70 -5.25 -19.98
C GLU A 134 6.28 -5.77 -20.23
N ALA A 135 6.13 -7.03 -20.63
CA ALA A 135 4.83 -7.69 -20.74
C ALA A 135 4.11 -7.73 -19.37
N LEU A 136 4.82 -8.15 -18.31
CA LEU A 136 4.29 -8.16 -16.95
C LEU A 136 3.96 -6.75 -16.44
N PHE A 137 4.81 -5.75 -16.71
CA PHE A 137 4.55 -4.37 -16.33
C PHE A 137 3.32 -3.81 -17.05
N SER A 138 3.10 -4.19 -18.31
CA SER A 138 1.91 -3.81 -19.07
C SER A 138 0.63 -4.38 -18.46
N VAL A 139 0.64 -5.65 -18.05
CA VAL A 139 -0.43 -6.29 -17.27
C VAL A 139 -0.70 -5.52 -15.98
N TYR A 140 0.34 -5.21 -15.20
CA TYR A 140 0.21 -4.43 -13.96
C TYR A 140 -0.44 -3.06 -14.19
N ARG A 141 0.00 -2.31 -15.22
CA ARG A 141 -0.59 -1.01 -15.57
C ARG A 141 -2.07 -1.15 -15.92
N ALA A 142 -2.45 -2.20 -16.65
CA ALA A 142 -3.82 -2.47 -17.04
C ALA A 142 -4.70 -2.82 -15.83
N LEU A 143 -4.27 -3.75 -14.96
CA LEU A 143 -5.00 -4.12 -13.74
C LEU A 143 -5.21 -2.90 -12.82
N MET A 144 -4.14 -2.15 -12.52
CA MET A 144 -4.23 -0.95 -11.68
C MET A 144 -5.10 0.13 -12.32
N ARG A 145 -5.10 0.26 -13.66
CA ARG A 145 -6.00 1.18 -14.36
C ARG A 145 -7.45 0.75 -14.22
N GLY A 146 -7.77 -0.52 -14.45
CA GLY A 146 -9.12 -1.05 -14.27
C GLY A 146 -9.65 -0.79 -12.85
N GLN A 147 -8.81 -1.01 -11.84
CA GLN A 147 -9.12 -0.71 -10.44
C GLN A 147 -9.37 0.80 -10.16
N ARG A 148 -8.62 1.70 -10.80
CA ARG A 148 -8.88 3.15 -10.70
C ARG A 148 -10.16 3.56 -11.43
N ASP A 149 -10.40 2.98 -12.60
CA ASP A 149 -11.61 3.24 -13.39
C ASP A 149 -12.86 2.75 -12.64
N ALA A 150 -12.73 1.71 -11.80
CA ALA A 150 -13.73 1.25 -10.85
C ALA A 150 -13.87 2.11 -9.56
N GLY A 151 -13.04 3.16 -9.40
CA GLY A 151 -13.20 4.19 -8.37
C GLY A 151 -12.10 4.26 -7.30
N LEU A 152 -11.10 3.38 -7.34
CA LEU A 152 -9.94 3.49 -6.45
C LEU A 152 -9.11 4.74 -6.77
N HIS A 153 -8.53 5.34 -5.74
CA HIS A 153 -7.74 6.56 -5.89
C HIS A 153 -6.38 6.28 -6.51
N ALA A 154 -5.66 5.30 -5.96
CA ALA A 154 -4.25 5.02 -6.24
C ALA A 154 -3.84 3.65 -5.68
N HIS A 155 -2.61 3.25 -5.99
CA HIS A 155 -2.06 1.95 -5.57
C HIS A 155 -0.83 2.14 -4.68
N VAL A 156 -0.66 1.22 -3.74
CA VAL A 156 0.57 1.01 -2.98
C VAL A 156 1.16 -0.31 -3.47
N ILE A 157 2.39 -0.30 -3.97
CA ILE A 157 3.11 -1.52 -4.33
C ILE A 157 3.98 -1.90 -3.14
N ILE A 158 3.64 -3.00 -2.47
CA ILE A 158 4.51 -3.56 -1.41
C ILE A 158 5.62 -4.39 -2.05
N CYS A 159 6.85 -4.18 -1.61
CA CYS A 159 8.02 -4.91 -2.09
C CYS A 159 8.94 -5.35 -0.95
N ASP A 160 9.67 -6.45 -1.14
CA ASP A 160 10.80 -6.78 -0.27
C ASP A 160 12.12 -6.15 -0.76
N THR A 161 12.19 -5.85 -2.06
CA THR A 161 13.36 -5.30 -2.72
C THR A 161 12.95 -4.15 -3.63
N VAL A 162 13.75 -3.08 -3.64
CA VAL A 162 13.55 -1.97 -4.57
C VAL A 162 14.28 -2.27 -5.87
N LEU A 163 13.51 -2.53 -6.94
CA LEU A 163 14.04 -2.83 -8.27
C LEU A 163 13.84 -1.65 -9.23
N ARG A 164 14.93 -1.23 -9.89
CA ARG A 164 14.93 -0.10 -10.83
C ARG A 164 13.92 -0.29 -11.97
N ALA A 165 13.89 -1.47 -12.58
CA ALA A 165 12.98 -1.77 -13.68
C ALA A 165 11.50 -1.60 -13.28
N GLU A 166 11.12 -2.04 -12.07
CA GLU A 166 9.74 -1.86 -11.57
C GLU A 166 9.42 -0.40 -11.29
N LEU A 167 10.37 0.34 -10.69
CA LEU A 167 10.19 1.76 -10.42
C LEU A 167 10.03 2.56 -11.73
N GLU A 168 10.90 2.34 -12.70
CA GLU A 168 10.86 2.99 -14.03
C GLU A 168 9.53 2.69 -14.74
N ALA A 169 9.06 1.45 -14.66
CA ALA A 169 7.86 1.02 -15.36
C ALA A 169 6.55 1.44 -14.67
N LEU A 170 6.51 1.48 -13.34
CA LEU A 170 5.26 1.54 -12.57
C LEU A 170 5.07 2.77 -11.69
N THR A 171 6.11 3.57 -11.38
CA THR A 171 6.00 4.76 -10.50
C THR A 171 5.27 5.95 -11.14
N ARG A 172 4.49 5.70 -12.20
CA ARG A 172 3.64 6.70 -12.85
C ARG A 172 2.54 7.18 -11.91
N GLN A 173 1.83 8.25 -12.32
CA GLN A 173 0.81 8.92 -11.51
C GLN A 173 -0.10 7.93 -10.77
N LYS A 174 -0.23 8.13 -9.45
CA LYS A 174 -1.09 7.36 -8.53
C LYS A 174 -0.58 5.95 -8.16
N VAL A 175 0.74 5.76 -8.17
CA VAL A 175 1.41 4.58 -7.61
C VAL A 175 2.44 5.01 -6.58
N PHE A 176 2.54 4.29 -5.47
CA PHE A 176 3.51 4.52 -4.40
C PHE A 176 4.22 3.21 -4.05
N PHE A 177 5.54 3.19 -4.04
CA PHE A 177 6.30 1.99 -3.64
C PHE A 177 6.57 2.00 -2.14
N PHE A 178 6.19 0.91 -1.48
CA PHE A 178 6.31 0.68 -0.05
C PHE A 178 7.19 -0.54 0.24
N PRO A 179 8.52 -0.36 0.30
CA PRO A 179 9.43 -1.45 0.64
C PRO A 179 9.33 -1.81 2.13
N SER A 180 9.39 -3.10 2.44
CA SER A 180 9.35 -3.62 3.81
C SER A 180 10.61 -3.28 4.62
N ALA A 181 11.73 -3.02 3.94
CA ALA A 181 12.98 -2.58 4.55
C ALA A 181 13.73 -1.60 3.65
N LEU A 182 14.39 -0.61 4.26
CA LEU A 182 15.17 0.40 3.58
C LEU A 182 16.60 0.44 4.12
N ASN A 183 17.55 0.65 3.20
CA ASN A 183 18.93 1.00 3.48
C ASN A 183 19.31 2.18 2.58
N ARG A 184 20.54 2.72 2.71
CA ARG A 184 20.98 3.86 1.89
C ARG A 184 20.80 3.63 0.38
N LYS A 185 21.18 2.45 -0.14
CA LYS A 185 21.08 2.15 -1.57
C LYS A 185 19.62 2.10 -2.02
N SER A 186 18.75 1.37 -1.31
CA SER A 186 17.35 1.25 -1.68
C SER A 186 16.58 2.56 -1.49
N LEU A 187 16.91 3.36 -0.47
CA LEU A 187 16.32 4.67 -0.26
C LEU A 187 16.74 5.66 -1.35
N SER A 188 18.03 5.76 -1.69
CA SER A 188 18.49 6.63 -2.78
C SER A 188 17.80 6.26 -4.10
N LEU A 189 17.77 4.97 -4.44
CA LEU A 189 17.10 4.50 -5.65
C LEU A 189 15.61 4.87 -5.65
N LEU A 190 14.94 4.72 -4.52
CA LEU A 190 13.52 5.07 -4.39
C LEU A 190 13.28 6.57 -4.59
N LEU A 191 14.15 7.42 -4.03
CA LEU A 191 14.08 8.88 -4.15
C LEU A 191 14.34 9.41 -5.57
N GLU A 192 14.96 8.61 -6.46
CA GLU A 192 15.03 8.94 -7.89
C GLU A 192 13.65 8.96 -8.57
N TYR A 193 12.68 8.21 -8.04
CA TYR A 193 11.37 7.98 -8.68
C TYR A 193 10.17 8.46 -7.88
N GLN A 194 10.28 8.61 -6.55
CA GLN A 194 9.19 9.11 -5.71
C GLN A 194 9.62 10.25 -4.78
N GLN A 195 8.81 11.31 -4.75
CA GLN A 195 9.01 12.49 -3.91
C GLN A 195 8.35 12.35 -2.52
N ILE A 196 7.53 11.32 -2.32
CA ILE A 196 6.98 10.97 -1.02
C ILE A 196 7.65 9.68 -0.59
N VAL A 197 8.11 9.59 0.65
CA VAL A 197 8.79 8.40 1.16
C VAL A 197 8.22 7.98 2.51
N ALA A 198 8.05 6.67 2.68
CA ALA A 198 7.67 6.07 3.94
C ALA A 198 8.89 5.39 4.58
N LEU A 199 9.16 5.69 5.85
CA LEU A 199 10.32 5.15 6.56
C LEU A 199 10.08 5.07 8.06
N THR A 200 10.82 4.18 8.73
CA THR A 200 10.88 4.14 10.20
C THR A 200 11.68 5.33 10.74
N PRO A 201 11.37 5.85 11.94
CA PRO A 201 12.07 7.01 12.51
C PRO A 201 13.60 6.89 12.55
N SER A 202 14.13 5.68 12.72
CA SER A 202 15.56 5.39 12.70
C SER A 202 16.28 5.80 11.41
N LEU A 203 15.57 5.95 10.30
CA LEU A 203 16.10 6.35 9.00
C LEU A 203 16.01 7.86 8.74
N LEU A 204 15.45 8.65 9.65
CA LEU A 204 15.39 10.12 9.51
C LEU A 204 16.76 10.78 9.30
N PRO A 205 17.84 10.42 10.03
CA PRO A 205 19.16 11.01 9.79
C PRO A 205 19.66 10.72 8.37
N LEU A 206 19.50 9.49 7.91
CA LEU A 206 19.88 9.08 6.55
C LEU A 206 19.07 9.84 5.49
N LEU A 207 17.76 10.02 5.70
CA LEU A 207 16.94 10.82 4.79
C LEU A 207 17.42 12.28 4.74
N SER A 208 17.74 12.86 5.90
CA SER A 208 18.24 14.23 5.99
C SER A 208 19.54 14.42 5.20
N ASP A 209 20.44 13.45 5.24
CA ASP A 209 21.68 13.47 4.44
C ASP A 209 21.38 13.43 2.94
N LEU A 210 20.40 12.63 2.52
CA LEU A 210 20.02 12.46 1.12
C LEU A 210 19.20 13.63 0.56
N MET A 211 18.52 14.41 1.41
CA MET A 211 17.70 15.55 0.99
C MET A 211 18.50 16.68 0.31
N GLY A 212 19.82 16.69 0.39
CA GLY A 212 20.67 17.58 -0.40
C GLY A 212 20.78 17.18 -1.89
N GLU A 213 20.54 15.92 -2.21
CA GLU A 213 20.65 15.34 -3.57
C GLU A 213 19.29 15.09 -4.22
N TYR A 214 18.25 14.84 -3.41
CA TYR A 214 16.93 14.44 -3.88
C TYR A 214 15.82 15.39 -3.39
N ASP A 215 14.82 15.61 -4.23
CA ASP A 215 13.65 16.41 -3.89
C ASP A 215 12.59 15.57 -3.15
N VAL A 216 12.49 15.77 -1.84
CA VAL A 216 11.53 15.07 -0.97
C VAL A 216 10.41 16.03 -0.59
N HIS A 217 9.19 15.79 -1.06
CA HIS A 217 8.03 16.65 -0.78
C HIS A 217 7.37 16.32 0.55
N ARG A 218 7.26 15.02 0.87
CA ARG A 218 6.59 14.58 2.11
C ARG A 218 7.26 13.34 2.70
N ILE A 219 7.24 13.29 4.04
CA ILE A 219 7.73 12.16 4.81
C ILE A 219 6.54 11.48 5.47
N VAL A 220 6.44 10.17 5.31
CA VAL A 220 5.50 9.33 6.06
C VAL A 220 6.32 8.55 7.10
N LEU A 221 6.24 8.94 8.36
CA LEU A 221 6.88 8.21 9.44
C LEU A 221 6.04 6.99 9.82
N LEU A 222 6.63 5.81 9.74
CA LEU A 222 5.99 4.55 10.11
C LEU A 222 6.01 4.36 11.62
N ASP A 223 4.84 4.10 12.20
CA ASP A 223 4.66 3.81 13.62
C ASP A 223 5.38 4.80 14.57
N PRO A 224 5.24 6.13 14.37
CA PRO A 224 6.05 7.10 15.11
C PRO A 224 5.57 7.26 16.55
N GLU A 225 6.50 7.53 17.44
CA GLU A 225 6.24 8.11 18.76
C GLU A 225 6.33 9.64 18.73
N GLU A 226 5.93 10.29 19.83
CA GLU A 226 5.95 11.76 19.94
C GLU A 226 7.34 12.35 19.68
N GLN A 227 8.40 11.71 20.19
CA GLN A 227 9.77 12.18 20.00
C GLN A 227 10.20 12.13 18.52
N ASP A 228 9.76 11.12 17.78
CA ASP A 228 10.07 10.95 16.36
C ASP A 228 9.42 12.06 15.53
N LEU A 229 8.17 12.42 15.85
CA LEU A 229 7.48 13.54 15.21
C LEU A 229 8.17 14.87 15.50
N ARG A 230 8.66 15.07 16.73
CA ARG A 230 9.46 16.25 17.09
C ARG A 230 10.78 16.30 16.32
N GLN A 231 11.42 15.16 16.08
CA GLN A 231 12.62 15.08 15.27
C GLN A 231 12.33 15.39 13.79
N ALA A 232 11.26 14.83 13.22
CA ALA A 232 10.89 15.13 11.83
C ALA A 232 10.53 16.60 11.60
N LEU A 233 9.94 17.27 12.59
CA LEU A 233 9.68 18.72 12.56
C LEU A 233 10.93 19.60 12.49
N GLN A 234 12.12 19.05 12.77
CA GLN A 234 13.39 19.75 12.57
C GLN A 234 13.85 19.70 11.10
N ILE A 235 13.26 18.80 10.31
CA ILE A 235 13.66 18.50 8.92
C ILE A 235 12.60 19.03 7.93
N ARG A 236 11.32 18.97 8.30
CA ARG A 236 10.18 19.32 7.44
C ARG A 236 9.10 20.10 8.18
N ASP A 237 8.32 20.86 7.42
CA ASP A 237 7.15 21.55 7.94
C ASP A 237 6.03 20.56 8.33
N PRO A 238 5.15 20.94 9.29
CA PRO A 238 4.10 20.03 9.77
C PRO A 238 3.16 19.46 8.69
N ASP A 239 2.88 20.20 7.63
CA ASP A 239 2.00 19.77 6.52
C ASP A 239 2.69 18.85 5.51
N GLN A 240 4.02 18.70 5.64
CA GLN A 240 4.85 17.77 4.86
C GLN A 240 5.09 16.44 5.60
N ILE A 241 4.57 16.27 6.82
CA ILE A 241 4.74 15.08 7.64
C ILE A 241 3.42 14.33 7.80
N LEU A 242 3.45 13.02 7.60
CA LEU A 242 2.34 12.10 7.82
C LEU A 242 2.75 10.99 8.79
N CYS A 243 1.78 10.44 9.52
CA CYS A 243 1.95 9.21 10.29
C CYS A 243 1.45 8.02 9.48
N GLY A 244 2.35 7.11 9.14
CA GLY A 244 2.08 5.90 8.37
C GLY A 244 1.95 4.66 9.23
N GLY A 245 1.27 3.65 8.70
CA GLY A 245 1.22 2.33 9.31
C GLY A 245 0.91 1.23 8.32
N PHE A 246 1.25 0.00 8.72
CA PHE A 246 0.90 -1.24 8.06
C PHE A 246 0.55 -2.27 9.14
N CYS A 247 -0.71 -2.66 9.23
CA CYS A 247 -1.15 -3.57 10.28
C CYS A 247 -0.77 -5.03 9.97
N ARG A 248 -0.28 -5.79 10.95
CA ARG A 248 -0.06 -7.25 10.83
C ARG A 248 -0.94 -8.09 11.75
N GLU A 249 -1.43 -7.49 12.83
CA GLU A 249 -2.28 -8.15 13.83
C GLU A 249 -3.07 -7.09 14.59
N SER A 250 -4.20 -7.50 15.18
CA SER A 250 -5.01 -6.65 16.07
C SER A 250 -5.34 -5.27 15.48
N CYS A 251 -5.73 -5.23 14.19
CA CYS A 251 -5.81 -3.99 13.42
C CYS A 251 -6.73 -2.92 14.03
N GLY A 252 -7.80 -3.32 14.73
CA GLY A 252 -8.69 -2.39 15.44
C GLY A 252 -7.95 -1.51 16.45
N GLU A 253 -7.11 -2.10 17.29
CA GLU A 253 -6.34 -1.35 18.29
C GLU A 253 -5.15 -0.62 17.67
N TYR A 254 -4.48 -1.27 16.71
CA TYR A 254 -3.35 -0.72 15.99
C TYR A 254 -3.68 0.66 15.36
N TRP A 255 -4.75 0.74 14.57
CA TRP A 255 -5.11 2.00 13.89
C TRP A 255 -5.58 3.08 14.87
N LYS A 256 -6.33 2.72 15.92
CA LYS A 256 -6.72 3.66 16.98
C LYS A 256 -5.49 4.25 17.68
N ASN A 257 -4.49 3.43 17.96
CA ASN A 257 -3.24 3.87 18.56
C ASN A 257 -2.45 4.78 17.62
N LEU A 258 -2.34 4.44 16.32
CA LEU A 258 -1.67 5.29 15.33
C LEU A 258 -2.32 6.68 15.23
N VAL A 259 -3.65 6.75 15.13
CA VAL A 259 -4.38 8.03 15.05
C VAL A 259 -4.23 8.87 16.33
N LYS A 260 -4.11 8.21 17.50
CA LYS A 260 -3.82 8.88 18.77
C LYS A 260 -2.39 9.45 18.79
N LYS A 261 -1.40 8.66 18.36
CA LYS A 261 0.02 9.04 18.30
C LYS A 261 0.31 10.13 17.27
N ALA A 262 -0.52 10.27 16.23
CA ALA A 262 -0.43 11.33 15.24
C ALA A 262 -0.78 12.75 15.75
N LYS A 263 -0.81 12.96 17.08
CA LYS A 263 -1.14 14.23 17.73
C LYS A 263 -0.12 14.51 18.83
N ILE A 264 0.49 15.68 18.80
CA ILE A 264 1.44 16.13 19.83
C ILE A 264 1.03 17.48 20.41
N LEU A 265 1.43 17.75 21.64
CA LEU A 265 1.28 19.08 22.25
C LEU A 265 2.35 20.01 21.68
N LYS A 266 1.93 21.17 21.15
CA LYS A 266 2.84 22.21 20.67
C LYS A 266 3.55 22.90 21.83
#